data_AF-A0A556V5G1-F1
#
_entry.id   AF-A0A556V5G1-F1
#
_cell.length_a   1.000
_cell.length_b   1.000
_cell.length_c   1.000
_cell.angle_alpha   90.00
_cell.angle_beta   90.00
_cell.angle_gamma   90.00
#
_symmetry.space_group_name_H-M   'P 1'
#
loop_
_entity.id
_entity.type
_entity.pdbx_description
1 polymer ?
#
loop_
_entity_poly.entity_id
_entity_poly.type
_entity_poly.pdbx_seq_one_letter_code
_entity_poly.pdbx_strand_id
1 'polypeptide(L)'
;MKRVRQIETVVMPIANEFSPDVVLVSAGFDAVEGHQSPLGGYNVTAKCFGHLTKQLMKLAGGRVVLVLEGGHDLTAICDASESCVAALLGDEDAQRREKDEADTVTAMASLTVDTEHTASSLQGSRAAEEPMEEEPVL
;
A
#
# COMPACT_ATOMS: atom_id res chain seq x y z
N MET A 1 3.14 -4.51 -0.72
CA MET A 1 3.83 -4.83 -2.00
C MET A 1 3.84 -6.33 -2.36
N LYS A 2 4.55 -7.24 -1.66
CA LYS A 2 4.77 -8.65 -2.13
C LYS A 2 3.52 -9.38 -2.64
N ARG A 3 2.37 -9.27 -1.97
CA ARG A 3 1.11 -9.95 -2.34
C ARG A 3 0.50 -9.50 -3.67
N VAL A 4 0.53 -8.20 -4.00
CA VAL A 4 -0.03 -7.68 -5.26
C VAL A 4 0.68 -8.32 -6.44
N ARG A 5 2.02 -8.38 -6.39
CA ARG A 5 2.82 -9.05 -7.43
C ARG A 5 2.45 -10.54 -7.58
N GLN A 6 2.05 -11.23 -6.51
CA GLN A 6 1.64 -12.64 -6.59
C GLN A 6 0.28 -12.83 -7.32
N ILE A 7 -0.63 -11.84 -7.32
CA ILE A 7 -1.82 -11.94 -8.16
C ILE A 7 -1.40 -11.92 -9.64
N GLU A 8 -0.53 -11.00 -10.02
CA GLU A 8 -0.10 -10.80 -11.41
C GLU A 8 0.84 -11.90 -11.94
N THR A 9 1.78 -12.38 -11.12
CA THR A 9 2.82 -13.32 -11.58
C THR A 9 2.54 -14.79 -11.26
N VAL A 10 1.46 -15.11 -10.55
CA VAL A 10 1.11 -16.51 -10.18
C VAL A 10 -0.38 -16.78 -10.37
N VAL A 11 -1.26 -16.04 -9.69
CA VAL A 11 -2.70 -16.37 -9.67
C VAL A 11 -3.35 -16.10 -11.03
N MET A 12 -3.14 -14.92 -11.61
CA MET A 12 -3.75 -14.55 -12.89
C MET A 12 -3.28 -15.43 -14.06
N PRO A 13 -1.99 -15.79 -14.23
CA PRO A 13 -1.56 -16.75 -15.26
C PRO A 13 -2.29 -18.10 -15.15
N ILE A 14 -2.29 -18.71 -13.96
CA ILE A 14 -2.93 -20.02 -13.72
C ILE A 14 -4.45 -19.92 -13.93
N ALA A 15 -5.08 -18.84 -13.46
CA ALA A 15 -6.52 -18.65 -13.61
C ALA A 15 -6.95 -18.35 -15.07
N ASN A 16 -6.11 -17.73 -15.89
CA ASN A 16 -6.38 -17.59 -17.32
C ASN A 16 -6.22 -18.93 -18.07
N GLU A 17 -5.22 -19.75 -17.71
CA GLU A 17 -5.05 -21.10 -18.27
C GLU A 17 -6.21 -22.03 -17.89
N PHE A 18 -6.71 -21.93 -16.65
CA PHE A 18 -7.88 -22.67 -16.18
C PHE A 18 -9.21 -22.20 -16.79
N SER A 19 -9.30 -20.94 -17.25
CA SER A 19 -10.48 -20.35 -17.90
C SER A 19 -11.81 -20.58 -17.14
N PRO A 20 -11.94 -20.13 -15.86
CA PRO A 20 -13.08 -20.44 -15.00
C PRO A 20 -14.40 -19.83 -15.48
N ASP A 21 -15.49 -20.59 -15.33
CA ASP A 21 -16.86 -20.10 -15.53
C ASP A 21 -17.34 -19.15 -14.41
N VAL A 22 -16.75 -19.23 -13.22
CA VAL A 22 -17.07 -18.38 -12.05
C VAL A 22 -15.84 -18.31 -11.13
N VAL A 23 -15.62 -17.17 -10.48
CA VAL A 23 -14.57 -17.00 -9.45
C VAL A 23 -15.25 -16.89 -8.08
N LEU A 24 -14.88 -17.77 -7.16
CA LEU A 24 -15.25 -17.68 -5.75
C LEU A 24 -14.03 -17.25 -4.93
N VAL A 25 -14.20 -16.21 -4.11
CA VAL A 25 -13.13 -15.64 -3.27
C VAL A 25 -13.49 -15.81 -1.80
N SER A 26 -12.72 -16.67 -1.10
CA SER A 26 -12.69 -16.69 0.36
C SER A 26 -12.01 -15.40 0.83
N ALA A 27 -12.80 -14.44 1.31
CA ALA A 27 -12.40 -13.06 1.56
C ALA A 27 -12.16 -12.85 3.06
N GLY A 28 -10.93 -13.13 3.49
CA GLY A 28 -10.45 -12.83 4.84
C GLY A 28 -9.73 -11.48 4.92
N PHE A 29 -10.20 -10.59 5.80
CA PHE A 29 -9.67 -9.23 5.96
C PHE A 29 -8.64 -9.07 7.08
N ASP A 30 -8.25 -10.16 7.77
CA ASP A 30 -7.18 -10.17 8.79
C ASP A 30 -5.81 -9.66 8.33
N ALA A 31 -5.59 -9.61 7.01
CA ALA A 31 -4.36 -9.07 6.45
C ALA A 31 -4.34 -7.54 6.30
N VAL A 32 -5.43 -6.84 6.64
CA VAL A 32 -5.45 -5.37 6.75
C VAL A 32 -4.51 -4.94 7.88
N GLU A 33 -3.82 -3.82 7.68
CA GLU A 33 -2.91 -3.24 8.66
C GLU A 33 -3.58 -2.94 10.02
N GLY A 34 -2.80 -2.97 11.09
CA GLY A 34 -3.27 -2.82 12.48
C GLY A 34 -3.60 -4.14 13.20
N HIS A 35 -3.90 -5.23 12.48
CA HIS A 35 -4.13 -6.54 13.10
C HIS A 35 -2.89 -7.08 13.82
N GLN A 36 -3.07 -7.52 15.08
CA GLN A 36 -2.02 -8.15 15.88
C GLN A 36 -1.45 -9.40 15.19
N SER A 37 -0.14 -9.64 15.37
CA SER A 37 0.62 -10.72 14.71
C SER A 37 0.06 -12.15 14.81
N PRO A 38 -0.68 -12.57 15.87
CA PRO A 38 -1.30 -13.90 15.91
C PRO A 38 -2.48 -14.10 14.95
N LEU A 39 -3.10 -13.01 14.46
CA LEU A 39 -4.28 -13.03 13.60
C LEU A 39 -3.95 -12.51 12.19
N GLY A 40 -3.20 -11.41 12.13
CA GLY A 40 -2.81 -10.72 10.90
C GLY A 40 -1.32 -10.50 10.80
N GLY A 41 -0.81 -9.43 11.42
CA GLY A 41 0.60 -9.05 11.31
C GLY A 41 1.05 -8.66 9.89
N TYR A 42 0.10 -8.36 9.00
CA TYR A 42 0.34 -7.94 7.63
C TYR A 42 -0.06 -6.48 7.45
N ASN A 43 0.73 -5.75 6.64
CA ASN A 43 0.40 -4.37 6.28
C ASN A 43 -0.13 -4.36 4.83
N VAL A 44 -1.42 -4.67 4.69
CA VAL A 44 -2.19 -4.48 3.46
C VAL A 44 -3.20 -3.37 3.73
N THR A 45 -3.33 -2.39 2.82
CA THR A 45 -4.38 -1.37 2.95
C THR A 45 -5.73 -1.96 2.50
N ALA A 46 -6.84 -1.51 3.08
CA ALA A 46 -8.19 -1.89 2.63
C ALA A 46 -8.37 -1.72 1.11
N LYS A 47 -7.87 -0.60 0.58
CA LYS A 47 -7.83 -0.25 -0.86
C LYS A 47 -7.19 -1.31 -1.76
N CYS A 48 -6.24 -2.08 -1.24
CA CYS A 48 -5.61 -3.17 -1.96
C CYS A 48 -6.58 -4.32 -2.25
N PHE A 49 -7.58 -4.57 -1.40
CA PHE A 49 -8.56 -5.64 -1.63
C PHE A 49 -9.52 -5.29 -2.78
N GLY A 50 -9.94 -4.02 -2.92
CA GLY A 50 -10.64 -3.54 -4.10
C GLY A 50 -9.81 -3.67 -5.39
N HIS A 51 -8.51 -3.34 -5.34
CA HIS A 51 -7.62 -3.53 -6.48
C HIS A 51 -7.48 -5.02 -6.88
N LEU A 52 -7.31 -5.93 -5.91
CA LEU A 52 -7.28 -7.38 -6.15
C LEU A 52 -8.61 -7.89 -6.73
N THR A 53 -9.74 -7.34 -6.27
CA THR A 53 -11.08 -7.63 -6.83
C THR A 53 -11.17 -7.21 -8.29
N LYS A 54 -10.74 -6.00 -8.66
CA LYS A 54 -10.66 -5.54 -10.07
C LYS A 54 -9.70 -6.38 -10.93
N GLN A 55 -8.67 -7.01 -10.35
CA GLN A 55 -7.83 -7.97 -11.08
C GLN A 55 -8.62 -9.26 -11.41
N LEU A 56 -9.33 -9.81 -10.43
CA LEU A 56 -10.12 -11.05 -10.58
C LEU A 56 -11.36 -10.87 -11.48
N MET A 57 -11.97 -9.69 -11.52
CA MET A 57 -13.10 -9.36 -12.42
C MET A 57 -12.76 -9.45 -13.92
N LYS A 58 -11.48 -9.53 -14.29
CA LYS A 58 -11.03 -9.81 -15.67
C LYS A 58 -11.28 -11.26 -16.10
N LEU A 59 -11.49 -12.17 -15.14
CA LEU A 59 -11.79 -13.59 -15.34
C LEU A 59 -13.30 -13.82 -15.39
N ALA A 60 -13.74 -14.99 -15.87
CA ALA A 60 -15.13 -15.45 -15.83
C ALA A 60 -16.18 -14.45 -16.39
N GLY A 61 -15.77 -13.51 -17.25
CA GLY A 61 -16.64 -12.42 -17.71
C GLY A 61 -17.20 -11.55 -16.58
N GLY A 62 -16.43 -11.31 -15.51
CA GLY A 62 -16.84 -10.53 -14.35
C GLY A 62 -17.65 -11.29 -13.30
N ARG A 63 -17.90 -12.60 -13.48
CA ARG A 63 -18.64 -13.44 -12.52
C ARG A 63 -17.78 -13.81 -11.31
N VAL A 64 -17.58 -12.83 -10.42
CA VAL A 64 -16.86 -12.94 -9.16
C VAL A 64 -17.83 -12.88 -7.98
N VAL A 65 -17.68 -13.79 -7.01
CA VAL A 65 -18.39 -13.77 -5.73
C VAL A 65 -17.35 -13.71 -4.61
N LEU A 66 -17.45 -12.71 -3.74
CA LEU A 66 -16.70 -12.66 -2.49
C LEU A 66 -17.55 -13.24 -1.36
N VAL A 67 -16.94 -14.09 -0.54
CA VAL A 67 -17.54 -14.70 0.65
C VAL A 67 -16.71 -14.25 1.85
N LEU A 68 -17.29 -13.43 2.74
CA LEU A 68 -16.61 -12.97 3.96
C LEU A 68 -16.30 -14.16 4.86
N GLU A 69 -15.04 -14.26 5.30
CA GLU A 69 -14.54 -15.37 6.11
C GLU A 69 -13.79 -14.85 7.35
N GLY A 70 -12.52 -14.51 7.20
CA GLY A 70 -11.69 -13.91 8.25
C GLY A 70 -11.84 -12.39 8.37
N GLY A 71 -11.37 -11.85 9.49
CA GLY A 71 -11.46 -10.45 9.87
C GLY A 71 -11.82 -10.34 11.35
N HIS A 72 -10.92 -9.82 12.17
CA HIS A 72 -11.14 -9.68 13.62
C HIS A 72 -11.25 -8.21 14.08
N ASP A 73 -10.83 -7.23 13.28
CA ASP A 73 -11.14 -5.81 13.48
C ASP A 73 -12.33 -5.37 12.61
N LEU A 74 -13.34 -4.76 13.24
CA LEU A 74 -14.57 -4.35 12.54
C LEU A 74 -14.35 -3.20 11.55
N THR A 75 -13.43 -2.29 11.83
CA THR A 75 -13.07 -1.17 10.94
C THR A 75 -12.42 -1.74 9.68
N ALA A 76 -11.44 -2.62 9.85
CA ALA A 76 -10.76 -3.29 8.74
C ALA A 76 -11.71 -4.12 7.86
N ILE A 77 -12.69 -4.81 8.46
CA ILE A 77 -13.74 -5.52 7.72
C ILE A 77 -14.59 -4.54 6.91
N CYS A 78 -15.05 -3.44 7.52
CA CYS A 78 -15.84 -2.42 6.84
C CYS A 78 -15.08 -1.81 5.66
N ASP A 79 -13.90 -1.23 5.90
CA ASP A 79 -13.11 -0.51 4.90
C ASP A 79 -12.73 -1.42 3.72
N ALA A 80 -12.33 -2.66 3.99
CA ALA A 80 -11.95 -3.62 2.95
C ALA A 80 -13.17 -4.19 2.21
N SER A 81 -14.30 -4.38 2.88
CA SER A 81 -15.57 -4.76 2.24
C SER A 81 -16.07 -3.64 1.32
N GLU A 82 -16.04 -2.39 1.78
CA GLU A 82 -16.39 -1.21 0.97
C GLU A 82 -15.50 -1.12 -0.26
N SER A 83 -14.18 -1.28 -0.10
CA SER A 83 -13.22 -1.29 -1.21
C SER A 83 -13.53 -2.38 -2.25
N CYS A 84 -13.91 -3.59 -1.81
CA CYS A 84 -14.34 -4.68 -2.69
C CYS A 84 -15.69 -4.41 -3.37
N VAL A 85 -16.66 -3.82 -2.66
CA VAL A 85 -17.99 -3.50 -3.23
C VAL A 85 -17.90 -2.37 -4.24
N ALA A 86 -17.13 -1.30 -3.96
CA ALA A 86 -16.84 -0.24 -4.92
C ALA A 86 -16.16 -0.78 -6.19
N ALA A 87 -15.27 -1.76 -6.04
CA ALA A 87 -14.68 -2.48 -7.17
C ALA A 87 -15.72 -3.26 -7.99
N LEU A 88 -16.60 -4.05 -7.34
CA LEU A 88 -17.68 -4.81 -8.01
C LEU A 88 -18.69 -3.90 -8.72
N LEU A 89 -19.01 -2.74 -8.14
CA LEU A 89 -19.93 -1.76 -8.72
C LEU A 89 -19.34 -0.98 -9.90
N GLY A 90 -18.03 -1.11 -10.18
CA GLY A 90 -17.35 -0.39 -11.24
C GLY A 90 -17.11 1.09 -10.91
N ASP A 91 -16.95 1.45 -9.63
CA ASP A 91 -16.54 2.80 -9.25
C ASP A 91 -15.06 3.01 -9.62
N GLU A 92 -14.85 3.52 -10.83
CA GLU A 92 -13.57 4.02 -11.32
C GLU A 92 -13.29 5.44 -10.79
N ASP A 93 -14.33 6.22 -10.51
CA ASP A 93 -14.24 7.65 -10.27
C ASP A 93 -13.68 7.98 -8.88
N ALA A 94 -14.10 7.24 -7.85
CA ALA A 94 -13.53 7.34 -6.51
C ALA A 94 -12.03 6.99 -6.51
N GLN A 95 -11.67 5.87 -7.16
CA GLN A 95 -10.28 5.39 -7.20
C GLN A 95 -9.38 6.29 -8.06
N ARG A 96 -9.91 6.89 -9.13
CA ARG A 96 -9.16 7.81 -9.99
C ARG A 96 -8.84 9.10 -9.26
N ARG A 97 -9.81 9.68 -8.53
CA ARG A 97 -9.60 10.86 -7.69
C ARG A 97 -8.55 10.62 -6.61
N GLU A 98 -8.62 9.48 -5.91
CA GLU A 98 -7.60 9.14 -4.91
C GLU A 98 -6.20 8.90 -5.50
N LYS A 99 -6.11 8.36 -6.73
CA LYS A 99 -4.81 8.27 -7.41
C LYS A 99 -4.30 9.67 -7.79
N ASP A 100 -5.15 10.50 -8.40
CA ASP A 100 -4.79 11.86 -8.78
C ASP A 100 -4.35 12.67 -7.53
N GLU A 101 -4.97 12.44 -6.36
CA GLU A 101 -4.58 12.99 -5.05
C GLU A 101 -3.25 12.41 -4.53
N ALA A 102 -3.04 11.09 -4.56
CA ALA A 102 -1.79 10.46 -4.09
C ALA A 102 -0.58 10.83 -4.96
N ASP A 103 -0.76 10.92 -6.27
CA ASP A 103 0.26 11.41 -7.21
C ASP A 103 0.54 12.90 -6.93
N THR A 104 -0.49 13.71 -6.61
CA THR A 104 -0.34 15.13 -6.21
C THR A 104 0.42 15.29 -4.89
N VAL A 105 0.10 14.50 -3.85
CA VAL A 105 0.82 14.51 -2.56
C VAL A 105 2.27 14.08 -2.74
N THR A 106 2.54 13.09 -3.60
CA THR A 106 3.90 12.64 -3.93
C THR A 106 4.69 13.75 -4.65
N ALA A 107 4.07 14.49 -5.57
CA ALA A 107 4.68 15.63 -6.23
C ALA A 107 4.96 16.79 -5.25
N MET A 108 4.00 17.11 -4.37
CA MET A 108 4.18 18.14 -3.34
C MET A 108 5.30 17.80 -2.36
N ALA A 109 5.35 16.55 -1.87
CA ALA A 109 6.44 16.09 -1.00
C ALA A 109 7.80 16.22 -1.70
N SER A 110 7.90 15.84 -2.97
CA SER A 110 9.13 15.97 -3.76
C SER A 110 9.59 17.44 -3.84
N LEU A 111 8.69 18.36 -4.16
CA LEU A 111 8.97 19.80 -4.25
C LEU A 111 9.44 20.45 -2.93
N THR A 112 9.09 19.89 -1.77
CA THR A 112 9.54 20.46 -0.48
C THR A 112 11.02 20.24 -0.18
N VAL A 113 11.64 19.17 -0.72
CA VAL A 113 13.01 18.74 -0.38
C VAL A 113 14.08 19.61 -1.07
N ASP A 114 13.81 20.14 -2.27
CA ASP A 114 14.77 20.91 -3.07
C ASP A 114 15.20 22.26 -2.42
N THR A 115 14.51 22.69 -1.35
CA THR A 115 14.72 24.01 -0.72
C THR A 115 16.05 24.13 0.05
N GLU A 116 16.56 23.05 0.64
CA GLU A 116 17.68 23.14 1.60
C GLU A 116 19.05 23.38 0.94
N HIS A 117 19.21 23.08 -0.35
CA HIS A 117 20.55 23.00 -0.95
C HIS A 117 21.14 24.36 -1.42
N THR A 118 20.40 25.46 -1.31
CA THR A 118 20.81 26.80 -1.80
C THR A 118 21.42 27.73 -0.74
N ALA A 119 21.44 27.31 0.54
CA ALA A 119 21.83 28.17 1.67
C ALA A 119 23.31 28.12 2.08
N SER A 120 24.12 27.18 1.57
CA SER A 120 25.51 26.95 2.04
C SER A 120 26.58 27.82 1.35
N SER A 121 26.23 28.56 0.30
CA SER A 121 27.20 29.26 -0.57
C SER A 121 27.48 30.72 -0.21
N LEU A 122 27.59 31.08 1.08
CA LEU A 122 27.98 32.46 1.46
C LEU A 122 28.51 32.66 2.91
N GLN A 123 29.70 32.13 3.23
CA GLN A 123 30.71 32.79 4.10
C GLN A 123 32.00 31.93 4.23
N GLY A 124 33.13 32.55 4.58
CA GLY A 124 34.39 31.82 4.74
C GLY A 124 35.49 32.57 5.50
N SER A 125 36.46 31.77 5.99
CA SER A 125 37.73 32.15 6.62
C SER A 125 37.69 32.91 7.97
N ARG A 126 38.07 32.20 9.05
CA ARG A 126 39.45 32.28 9.61
C ARG A 126 39.77 31.03 10.44
N ALA A 127 40.96 30.95 11.04
CA ALA A 127 41.63 29.68 11.37
C ALA A 127 42.25 29.62 12.78
N ALA A 128 42.59 28.39 13.19
CA ALA A 128 43.37 27.98 14.36
C ALA A 128 42.65 28.15 15.73
N GLU A 129 42.95 27.40 16.80
CA GLU A 129 44.02 26.42 17.08
C GLU A 129 43.46 25.13 17.75
N GLU A 130 44.14 23.99 17.62
CA GLU A 130 44.20 22.95 18.67
C GLU A 130 45.43 23.25 19.55
N PRO A 131 45.46 22.93 20.86
CA PRO A 131 46.03 21.61 21.21
C PRO A 131 45.71 20.99 22.60
N MET A 132 46.12 19.72 22.73
CA MET A 132 46.50 18.96 23.95
C MET A 132 45.45 18.39 24.92
N GLU A 133 45.87 17.28 25.53
CA GLU A 133 45.17 16.39 26.46
C GLU A 133 45.55 16.69 27.92
N GLU A 134 44.71 16.29 28.90
CA GLU A 134 45.20 15.77 30.19
C GLU A 134 44.10 14.96 30.95
N GLU A 135 44.36 13.67 31.19
CA GLU A 135 43.89 12.90 32.36
C GLU A 135 44.96 13.02 33.49
N PRO A 136 44.74 12.59 34.76
CA PRO A 136 43.62 11.86 35.36
C PRO A 136 42.87 12.77 36.40
N VAL A 137 42.31 12.42 37.57
CA VAL A 137 42.25 11.27 38.54
C VAL A 137 40.91 11.39 39.31
N LEU A 138 40.41 10.44 40.12
CA LEU A 138 40.98 9.19 40.69
C LEU A 138 40.17 7.96 40.24
#